data_AF-A0A9P8TR38-F1
#
_entry.id   AF-A0A9P8TR38-F1
#
_cell.length_a   1.000
_cell.length_b   1.000
_cell.length_c   1.000
_cell.angle_alpha   90.00
_cell.angle_beta   90.00
_cell.angle_gamma   90.00
#
_symmetry.space_group_name_H-M   'P 1'
#
loop_
_entity.id
_entity.type
_entity.pdbx_description
1 polymer ?
#
loop_
_entity_poly.entity_id
_entity_poly.type
_entity_poly.pdbx_seq_one_letter_code
_entity_poly.pdbx_strand_id
1 'polypeptide(L)'
;MLFNNLVKSATLAASLAAAAPAHVHNQHKRNIVYVTETNIVVVTANAPQTIAGADTTLTLDTLNTASSASFAPASAYIREAQGTAAAVAVVDNEDVAATTEATTTEAAATTATEAAATTAAETEATTSTTSVSSAAATTTASSGSTPQGKGITYSPYTSSGQCKTLAEVKSDLEKLTSYEIIRLYGVDCSQVEFVLQAKTSSQKLFLGIYFMDAIDAGISELASAISSYGSWDDVITVAIGNELVNSGEASVSQVASYVATGRSALTAAGYTGPVVSVDTHVATINNPGLCDISDYIAINAHAYFDYNTVAADAGSWLLLQIQRVWSACGGNKKVYVTESGWPHQGDTYGVAIASPAAQSAAISSIVSTVGDDVILFTAFDDLWKADGAQHCEKYWGFIN
;
A
#
# COMPACT_ATOMS: atom_id res chain seq x y z
N MET A 1 47.37 63.38 35.98
CA MET A 1 47.13 63.50 34.52
C MET A 1 46.81 62.11 34.00
N LEU A 2 45.79 61.84 33.19
CA LEU A 2 44.58 62.62 32.86
C LEU A 2 43.55 61.60 32.33
N PHE A 3 42.28 61.74 32.72
CA PHE A 3 41.17 60.97 32.13
C PHE A 3 40.87 61.46 30.71
N ASN A 4 40.26 60.57 29.89
CA ASN A 4 39.37 60.79 28.71
C ASN A 4 39.67 59.77 27.59
N ASN A 5 38.72 59.31 26.76
CA ASN A 5 37.29 59.65 26.69
C ASN A 5 36.42 58.50 26.18
N LEU A 6 35.14 58.55 26.53
CA LEU A 6 34.06 57.75 25.94
C LEU A 6 33.66 58.35 24.58
N VAL A 7 33.54 57.56 23.51
CA VAL A 7 32.75 57.94 22.33
C VAL A 7 31.89 56.76 21.92
N LYS A 8 30.57 56.99 21.85
CA LYS A 8 29.59 56.03 21.35
C LYS A 8 29.62 56.06 19.82
N SER A 9 29.59 54.90 19.19
CA SER A 9 29.07 54.76 17.82
C SER A 9 28.30 53.45 17.74
N ALA A 10 26.98 53.55 17.62
CA ALA A 10 26.16 52.43 17.25
C ALA A 10 26.36 52.16 15.75
N THR A 11 26.47 50.90 15.34
CA THR A 11 26.40 50.56 13.92
C THR A 11 25.65 49.25 13.73
N LEU A 12 24.49 49.42 13.10
CA LEU A 12 23.60 48.46 12.46
C LEU A 12 23.93 46.96 12.52
N ALA A 13 22.90 46.19 12.90
CA ALA A 13 22.82 44.77 12.61
C ALA A 13 22.83 44.50 11.10
N ALA A 14 23.65 43.54 10.69
CA ALA A 14 23.56 42.84 9.42
C ALA A 14 23.89 41.37 9.64
N SER A 15 23.05 40.67 10.41
CA SER A 15 23.10 39.22 10.49
C SER A 15 22.68 38.66 9.12
N LEU A 16 23.65 38.26 8.29
CA LEU A 16 23.36 37.38 7.17
C LEU A 16 22.83 36.06 7.74
N ALA A 17 21.51 35.92 7.76
CA ALA A 17 20.87 34.63 7.80
C ALA A 17 21.26 33.92 6.49
N ALA A 18 22.25 33.03 6.56
CA ALA A 18 22.48 32.08 5.48
C ALA A 18 21.21 31.23 5.40
N ALA A 19 20.42 31.44 4.34
CA ALA A 19 19.27 30.61 4.06
C ALA A 19 19.76 29.16 3.93
N ALA A 20 19.23 28.26 4.75
CA ALA A 20 19.41 26.83 4.54
C ALA A 20 18.96 26.50 3.10
N PRO A 21 19.66 25.59 2.39
CA PRO A 21 19.28 25.24 1.03
C PRO A 21 17.86 24.70 1.04
N ALA A 22 16.96 25.36 0.30
CA ALA A 22 15.61 24.86 0.09
C ALA A 22 15.71 23.53 -0.67
N HIS A 23 15.47 22.42 0.02
CA HIS A 23 15.39 21.11 -0.61
C HIS A 23 14.21 21.12 -1.59
N VAL A 24 14.53 21.04 -2.88
CA VAL A 24 13.52 20.91 -3.94
C VAL A 24 13.06 19.46 -3.94
N HIS A 25 11.91 19.20 -3.29
CA HIS A 25 11.27 17.89 -3.33
C HIS A 25 10.81 17.59 -4.76
N ASN A 26 11.48 16.65 -5.43
CA ASN A 26 10.94 16.05 -6.63
C ASN A 26 9.71 15.23 -6.24
N GLN A 27 8.52 15.65 -6.65
CA GLN A 27 7.31 14.85 -6.48
C GLN A 27 7.37 13.64 -7.43
N HIS A 28 7.94 12.54 -6.94
CA HIS A 28 7.85 11.24 -7.59
C HIS A 28 6.40 10.74 -7.51
N LYS A 29 5.58 11.16 -8.49
CA LYS A 29 4.21 10.66 -8.65
C LYS A 29 4.27 9.14 -8.81
N ARG A 30 3.53 8.42 -7.95
CA ARG A 30 3.30 6.98 -8.09
C ARG A 30 2.60 6.74 -9.43
N ASN A 31 3.31 6.18 -10.40
CA ASN A 31 2.68 5.65 -11.61
C ASN A 31 1.95 4.37 -11.22
N ILE A 32 0.63 4.35 -11.37
CA ILE A 32 -0.20 3.17 -11.12
C ILE A 32 0.03 2.20 -12.27
N VAL A 33 0.81 1.15 -12.01
CA VAL A 33 0.97 0.01 -12.93
C VAL A 33 -0.08 -1.03 -12.56
N TYR A 34 -0.91 -1.43 -13.52
CA TYR A 34 -1.86 -2.52 -13.36
C TYR A 34 -1.23 -3.83 -13.84
N VAL A 35 -1.33 -4.89 -13.04
CA VAL A 35 -1.14 -6.25 -13.54
C VAL A 35 -2.40 -6.65 -14.31
N THR A 36 -2.40 -6.46 -15.63
CA THR A 36 -3.53 -6.82 -16.51
C THR A 36 -3.46 -8.25 -17.04
N GLU A 37 -2.36 -8.97 -16.81
CA GLU A 37 -2.15 -10.34 -17.28
C GLU A 37 -1.99 -11.33 -16.12
N THR A 38 -3.10 -11.95 -15.72
CA THR A 38 -3.08 -13.10 -14.82
C THR A 38 -2.79 -14.38 -15.61
N ASN A 39 -1.51 -14.79 -15.66
CA ASN A 39 -1.14 -16.10 -16.20
C ASN A 39 -1.54 -17.23 -15.25
N ILE A 40 -2.75 -17.77 -15.42
CA ILE A 40 -3.22 -18.94 -14.66
C ILE A 40 -2.48 -20.19 -15.16
N VAL A 41 -1.41 -20.58 -14.46
CA VAL A 41 -0.72 -21.86 -14.71
C VAL A 41 -1.50 -22.98 -14.02
N VAL A 42 -2.35 -23.67 -14.78
CA VAL A 42 -2.99 -24.91 -14.32
C VAL A 42 -1.95 -26.03 -14.35
N VAL A 43 -1.35 -26.33 -13.19
CA VAL A 43 -0.42 -27.47 -13.04
C VAL A 43 -1.23 -28.77 -12.95
N THR A 44 -1.49 -29.42 -14.08
CA THR A 44 -2.05 -30.78 -14.10
C THR A 44 -0.96 -31.80 -13.73
N ALA A 45 -0.88 -32.14 -12.44
CA ALA A 45 0.05 -33.15 -11.94
C ALA A 45 -0.39 -34.57 -12.34
N ASN A 46 0.04 -35.04 -13.52
CA ASN A 46 -0.10 -36.44 -13.95
C ASN A 46 0.93 -37.35 -13.24
N ALA A 47 1.01 -37.27 -11.90
CA ALA A 47 1.83 -38.12 -11.06
C ALA A 47 0.95 -39.20 -10.40
N PRO A 48 1.30 -40.50 -10.49
CA PRO A 48 0.58 -41.55 -9.77
C PRO A 48 0.72 -41.37 -8.25
N GLN A 49 -0.32 -40.85 -7.61
CA GLN A 49 -0.40 -40.79 -6.15
C GLN A 49 -0.67 -42.20 -5.61
N THR A 50 0.34 -42.81 -4.98
CA THR A 50 0.17 -44.12 -4.34
C THR A 50 -0.42 -43.92 -2.95
N ILE A 51 -1.75 -43.73 -2.88
CA ILE A 51 -2.48 -43.69 -1.61
C ILE A 51 -2.61 -45.13 -1.09
N ALA A 52 -2.25 -45.33 0.17
CA ALA A 52 -2.28 -46.65 0.80
C ALA A 52 -3.73 -47.10 1.10
N GLY A 53 -4.29 -47.93 0.22
CA GLY A 53 -5.46 -48.77 0.51
C GLY A 53 -6.69 -48.51 -0.35
N ALA A 54 -7.12 -49.58 -1.04
CA ALA A 54 -8.35 -49.75 -1.84
C ALA A 54 -8.40 -49.04 -3.21
N ASP A 55 -8.63 -49.84 -4.25
CA ASP A 55 -8.94 -49.40 -5.60
C ASP A 55 -10.33 -48.75 -5.69
N THR A 56 -10.41 -47.55 -6.26
CA THR A 56 -11.66 -46.96 -6.73
C THR A 56 -11.52 -46.47 -8.16
N THR A 57 -11.81 -47.36 -9.12
CA THR A 57 -11.85 -47.01 -10.54
C THR A 57 -13.09 -46.15 -10.83
N LEU A 58 -12.95 -44.82 -10.77
CA LEU A 58 -13.98 -43.90 -11.25
C LEU A 58 -13.78 -43.65 -12.75
N THR A 59 -14.70 -44.18 -13.56
CA THR A 59 -14.81 -43.86 -14.98
C THR A 59 -15.28 -42.42 -15.15
N LEU A 60 -14.49 -41.59 -15.83
CA LEU A 60 -14.84 -40.21 -16.13
C LEU A 60 -15.91 -40.17 -17.23
N ASP A 61 -17.14 -39.78 -16.88
CA ASP A 61 -18.27 -39.74 -17.82
C ASP A 61 -18.15 -38.54 -18.79
N THR A 62 -18.59 -38.75 -20.04
CA THR A 62 -18.30 -37.90 -21.19
C THR A 62 -19.25 -36.70 -21.30
N LEU A 63 -19.05 -35.68 -20.45
CA LEU A 63 -19.75 -34.38 -20.55
C LEU A 63 -18.82 -33.17 -20.35
N ASN A 64 -17.82 -32.99 -21.24
CA ASN A 64 -17.27 -31.64 -21.48
C ASN A 64 -16.65 -31.43 -22.88
N THR A 65 -17.21 -32.03 -23.93
CA THR A 65 -16.69 -31.91 -25.30
C THR A 65 -17.44 -30.85 -26.12
N ALA A 66 -17.31 -29.57 -25.74
CA ALA A 66 -17.94 -28.47 -26.48
C ALA A 66 -17.23 -27.09 -26.33
N SER A 67 -15.93 -26.99 -26.61
CA SER A 67 -15.33 -25.74 -27.15
C SER A 67 -13.89 -25.98 -27.64
N SER A 68 -13.75 -26.38 -28.90
CA SER A 68 -12.46 -26.33 -29.61
C SER A 68 -12.65 -25.54 -30.91
N ALA A 69 -12.90 -24.23 -30.76
CA ALA A 69 -12.96 -23.30 -31.88
C ALA A 69 -11.60 -22.64 -32.09
N SER A 70 -10.89 -23.09 -33.13
CA SER A 70 -9.65 -22.48 -33.59
C SER A 70 -9.89 -21.07 -34.15
N PHE A 71 -9.12 -20.08 -33.70
CA PHE A 71 -8.97 -18.80 -34.40
C PHE A 71 -7.50 -18.56 -34.75
N ALA A 72 -7.26 -18.24 -36.02
CA ALA A 72 -5.93 -18.02 -36.59
C ALA A 72 -5.43 -16.58 -36.31
N PRO A 73 -4.10 -16.33 -36.32
CA PRO A 73 -3.56 -15.00 -36.10
C PRO A 73 -3.81 -14.09 -37.31
N ALA A 74 -4.34 -12.88 -37.06
CA ALA A 74 -4.43 -11.82 -38.05
C ALA A 74 -3.10 -11.05 -38.16
N SER A 75 -2.69 -10.73 -39.38
CA SER A 75 -1.34 -10.29 -39.70
C SER A 75 -1.11 -8.78 -39.57
N ALA A 76 0.16 -8.44 -39.35
CA ALA A 76 0.81 -7.13 -39.28
C ALA A 76 0.27 -5.99 -40.17
N TYR A 77 0.39 -4.76 -39.65
CA TYR A 77 0.65 -3.56 -40.45
C TYR A 77 2.06 -3.04 -40.16
N ILE A 78 2.92 -3.02 -41.19
CA ILE A 78 4.23 -2.37 -41.15
C ILE A 78 4.10 -0.96 -41.73
N ARG A 79 4.75 0.02 -41.08
CA ARG A 79 4.99 1.35 -41.68
C ARG A 79 6.17 1.24 -42.66
N GLU A 80 5.92 1.44 -43.94
CA GLU A 80 6.99 1.69 -44.89
C GLU A 80 7.48 3.14 -44.80
N ALA A 81 8.80 3.31 -44.84
CA ALA A 81 9.45 4.57 -45.14
C ALA A 81 10.42 4.32 -46.30
N GLN A 82 10.15 4.96 -47.45
CA GLN A 82 11.09 5.05 -48.55
C GLN A 82 11.12 6.49 -49.06
N GLY A 83 12.34 7.03 -49.22
CA GLY A 83 12.58 8.31 -49.86
C GLY A 83 13.35 8.12 -51.15
N THR A 84 13.00 8.91 -52.18
CA THR A 84 13.82 9.11 -53.37
C THR A 84 13.75 10.59 -53.76
N ALA A 85 14.88 11.21 -54.04
CA ALA A 85 14.97 12.62 -54.39
C ALA A 85 15.10 12.83 -55.91
N ALA A 86 14.45 13.85 -56.47
CA ALA A 86 14.91 14.58 -57.67
C ALA A 86 14.16 15.91 -57.91
N ALA A 87 14.92 17.01 -57.78
CA ALA A 87 14.94 18.22 -58.62
C ALA A 87 13.67 19.04 -59.01
N VAL A 88 13.64 20.27 -58.47
CA VAL A 88 13.50 21.58 -59.15
C VAL A 88 12.29 21.87 -60.06
N ALA A 89 11.44 22.79 -59.59
CA ALA A 89 10.96 23.94 -60.38
C ALA A 89 10.68 25.14 -59.44
N VAL A 90 10.91 26.36 -59.93
CA VAL A 90 10.70 27.65 -59.24
C VAL A 90 9.52 28.37 -59.91
N VAL A 91 8.75 29.22 -59.19
CA VAL A 91 8.23 30.54 -59.61
C VAL A 91 7.13 31.06 -58.65
N ASP A 92 7.42 32.22 -58.05
CA ASP A 92 6.62 33.40 -57.68
C ASP A 92 5.25 33.33 -56.94
N ASN A 93 5.23 34.03 -55.78
CA ASN A 93 4.46 35.27 -55.49
C ASN A 93 3.00 35.38 -56.02
N GLU A 94 1.99 35.68 -55.21
CA GLU A 94 1.82 36.98 -54.53
C GLU A 94 0.81 36.98 -53.36
N ASP A 95 0.70 38.16 -52.72
CA ASP A 95 -0.14 38.55 -51.59
C ASP A 95 -1.64 38.70 -51.95
N VAL A 96 -2.50 38.88 -50.94
CA VAL A 96 -3.65 39.83 -50.86
C VAL A 96 -4.57 39.45 -49.70
N ALA A 97 -4.95 40.47 -48.92
CA ALA A 97 -5.76 40.35 -47.71
C ALA A 97 -7.24 40.74 -47.89
N ALA A 98 -8.01 40.38 -46.85
CA ALA A 98 -9.14 41.12 -46.27
C ALA A 98 -10.55 41.08 -46.91
N THR A 99 -11.55 41.03 -46.01
CA THR A 99 -12.98 41.45 -46.16
C THR A 99 -13.83 40.73 -47.22
N THR A 100 -15.15 40.54 -47.09
CA THR A 100 -16.17 40.74 -46.03
C THR A 100 -17.20 39.58 -46.14
N GLU A 101 -18.34 39.45 -45.44
CA GLU A 101 -19.12 40.33 -44.55
C GLU A 101 -19.86 39.50 -43.46
N ALA A 102 -20.92 40.04 -42.85
CA ALA A 102 -21.85 39.30 -41.98
C ALA A 102 -23.29 39.40 -42.53
N THR A 103 -24.14 38.40 -42.26
CA THR A 103 -25.60 38.55 -42.32
C THR A 103 -26.26 37.81 -41.16
N THR A 104 -27.07 38.54 -40.40
CA THR A 104 -27.89 38.05 -39.29
C THR A 104 -29.23 37.51 -39.76
N THR A 105 -29.85 36.59 -39.00
CA THR A 105 -31.32 36.52 -38.95
C THR A 105 -31.84 35.94 -37.62
N GLU A 106 -32.69 36.73 -36.98
CA GLU A 106 -33.63 36.40 -35.88
C GLU A 106 -34.84 35.59 -36.47
N ALA A 107 -35.81 35.00 -35.75
CA ALA A 107 -36.22 34.99 -34.34
C ALA A 107 -37.18 33.80 -34.04
N ALA A 108 -37.57 33.65 -32.76
CA ALA A 108 -38.79 33.00 -32.22
C ALA A 108 -39.00 31.47 -32.40
N ALA A 109 -39.39 30.62 -31.42
CA ALA A 109 -40.05 30.69 -30.09
C ALA A 109 -41.54 30.24 -30.05
N THR A 110 -41.81 29.14 -29.35
CA THR A 110 -43.03 28.82 -28.54
C THR A 110 -42.77 27.49 -27.82
N THR A 111 -42.73 27.35 -26.49
CA THR A 111 -43.74 27.51 -25.40
C THR A 111 -44.52 26.23 -25.08
N ALA A 112 -44.36 25.69 -23.86
CA ALA A 112 -45.37 24.90 -23.14
C ALA A 112 -45.11 24.86 -21.61
N THR A 113 -46.10 25.29 -20.82
CA THR A 113 -46.28 25.03 -19.37
C THR A 113 -47.53 24.11 -19.20
N GLU A 114 -48.10 23.73 -18.05
CA GLU A 114 -48.01 24.05 -16.60
C GLU A 114 -48.58 22.79 -15.84
N ALA A 115 -48.64 22.61 -14.51
CA ALA A 115 -48.48 23.48 -13.36
C ALA A 115 -48.12 22.70 -12.06
N ALA A 116 -47.95 23.48 -10.98
CA ALA A 116 -48.18 23.20 -9.56
C ALA A 116 -49.29 22.16 -9.21
N ALA A 117 -49.18 21.28 -8.21
CA ALA A 117 -48.88 21.41 -6.76
C ALA A 117 -50.09 21.75 -5.86
N THR A 118 -50.29 21.00 -4.76
CA THR A 118 -51.09 21.43 -3.60
C THR A 118 -50.69 20.69 -2.31
N THR A 119 -50.81 21.38 -1.19
CA THR A 119 -50.45 20.96 0.18
C THR A 119 -51.70 20.65 1.01
N ALA A 120 -51.62 19.73 1.98
CA ALA A 120 -52.50 19.74 3.17
C ALA A 120 -51.82 19.00 4.35
N ALA A 121 -52.15 19.39 5.58
CA ALA A 121 -51.64 18.81 6.83
C ALA A 121 -52.74 18.78 7.90
N GLU A 122 -52.73 17.78 8.78
CA GLU A 122 -53.40 17.62 10.10
C GLU A 122 -53.04 16.21 10.63
N THR A 123 -53.17 15.77 11.89
CA THR A 123 -53.02 16.36 13.24
C THR A 123 -52.91 15.16 14.24
N GLU A 124 -52.36 15.41 15.44
CA GLU A 124 -52.12 14.52 16.59
C GLU A 124 -52.92 13.21 16.80
N ALA A 125 -52.24 12.21 17.38
CA ALA A 125 -52.84 11.32 18.39
C ALA A 125 -51.80 10.89 19.44
N THR A 126 -52.09 11.17 20.72
CA THR A 126 -51.25 10.84 21.88
C THR A 126 -51.62 9.48 22.47
N THR A 127 -50.66 8.67 22.91
CA THR A 127 -50.91 7.62 23.92
C THR A 127 -49.67 7.36 24.78
N SER A 128 -49.86 7.32 26.09
CA SER A 128 -48.80 7.16 27.10
C SER A 128 -48.94 5.83 27.86
N THR A 129 -47.88 5.43 28.57
CA THR A 129 -47.76 4.28 29.49
C THR A 129 -47.69 2.90 28.79
N THR A 130 -46.91 1.91 29.26
CA THR A 130 -46.46 1.67 30.66
C THR A 130 -45.03 1.14 30.72
N SER A 131 -44.31 1.49 31.78
CA SER A 131 -42.98 0.96 32.11
C SER A 131 -43.05 -0.42 32.77
N VAL A 132 -42.06 -1.28 32.48
CA VAL A 132 -41.74 -2.46 33.30
C VAL A 132 -40.24 -2.53 33.49
N SER A 133 -39.76 -2.32 34.72
CA SER A 133 -38.37 -2.59 35.08
C SER A 133 -38.17 -4.09 35.26
N SER A 134 -37.00 -4.60 34.87
CA SER A 134 -36.44 -5.84 35.41
C SER A 134 -34.94 -5.67 35.57
N ALA A 135 -34.42 -6.19 36.67
CA ALA A 135 -33.20 -5.68 37.30
C ALA A 135 -31.90 -6.23 36.69
N ALA A 136 -30.82 -5.51 37.00
CA ALA A 136 -29.45 -5.77 36.58
C ALA A 136 -28.98 -7.22 36.73
N ALA A 137 -28.32 -7.71 35.68
CA ALA A 137 -27.14 -8.55 35.82
C ALA A 137 -25.93 -7.68 35.48
N THR A 138 -25.24 -7.16 36.50
CA THR A 138 -24.02 -6.38 36.31
C THR A 138 -22.87 -7.29 35.93
N THR A 139 -22.81 -7.72 34.67
CA THR A 139 -21.56 -8.25 34.12
C THR A 139 -20.55 -7.12 34.13
N THR A 140 -19.59 -7.19 35.04
CA THR A 140 -18.41 -6.33 35.01
C THR A 140 -17.74 -6.57 33.66
N ALA A 141 -17.96 -5.64 32.72
CA ALA A 141 -17.16 -5.55 31.52
C ALA A 141 -15.75 -5.23 31.98
N SER A 142 -14.96 -6.29 32.19
CA SER A 142 -13.52 -6.16 32.26
C SER A 142 -13.12 -5.42 31.00
N SER A 143 -12.40 -4.31 31.16
CA SER A 143 -11.76 -3.57 30.08
C SER A 143 -10.62 -4.44 29.52
N GLY A 144 -10.99 -5.58 28.94
CA GLY A 144 -10.09 -6.47 28.24
C GLY A 144 -9.61 -5.72 27.03
N SER A 145 -8.42 -5.15 27.14
CA SER A 145 -7.63 -4.71 26.00
C SER A 145 -7.62 -5.86 25.00
N THR A 146 -8.28 -5.67 23.86
CA THR A 146 -8.18 -6.59 22.72
C THR A 146 -6.71 -6.94 22.53
N PRO A 147 -6.32 -8.21 22.41
CA PRO A 147 -4.95 -8.56 22.08
C PRO A 147 -4.52 -7.78 20.84
N GLN A 148 -3.45 -6.99 20.96
CA GLN A 148 -2.88 -6.21 19.87
C GLN A 148 -1.61 -6.91 19.38
N GLY A 149 -1.44 -6.97 18.06
CA GLY A 149 -0.18 -7.44 17.47
C GLY A 149 0.94 -6.47 17.80
N LYS A 150 2.20 -6.92 17.75
CA LYS A 150 3.34 -6.04 18.06
C LYS A 150 3.49 -4.88 17.09
N GLY A 151 3.16 -5.11 15.81
CA GLY A 151 3.31 -4.12 14.76
C GLY A 151 2.02 -3.72 14.05
N ILE A 152 2.02 -2.51 13.52
CA ILE A 152 1.00 -1.96 12.62
C ILE A 152 1.67 -1.25 11.44
N THR A 153 1.14 -1.41 10.23
CA THR A 153 1.57 -0.61 9.06
C THR A 153 0.88 0.75 9.06
N TYR A 154 1.59 1.79 8.61
CA TYR A 154 1.08 3.15 8.56
C TYR A 154 1.47 3.83 7.25
N SER A 155 0.48 4.46 6.62
CA SER A 155 0.59 5.20 5.35
C SER A 155 0.21 6.66 5.60
N PRO A 156 1.15 7.60 5.77
CA PRO A 156 0.86 9.01 6.10
C PRO A 156 0.41 9.83 4.87
N TYR A 157 -0.60 9.32 4.16
CA TYR A 157 -1.28 10.02 3.07
C TYR A 157 -2.70 10.38 3.48
N THR A 158 -3.20 11.51 2.96
CA THR A 158 -4.61 11.86 3.06
C THR A 158 -5.45 10.89 2.22
N SER A 159 -6.77 10.90 2.39
CA SER A 159 -7.71 10.15 1.53
C SER A 159 -7.63 10.53 0.04
N SER A 160 -7.02 11.67 -0.30
CA SER A 160 -6.74 12.14 -1.67
C SER A 160 -5.30 11.88 -2.14
N GLY A 161 -4.54 11.05 -1.40
CA GLY A 161 -3.17 10.65 -1.75
C GLY A 161 -2.13 11.76 -1.63
N GLN A 162 -2.44 12.83 -0.90
CA GLN A 162 -1.48 13.90 -0.61
C GLN A 162 -0.69 13.58 0.65
N CYS A 163 0.53 14.12 0.77
CA CYS A 163 1.32 14.02 2.00
C CYS A 163 0.53 14.57 3.20
N LYS A 164 0.42 13.81 4.30
CA LYS A 164 -0.04 14.36 5.59
C LYS A 164 0.99 15.35 6.14
N THR A 165 0.51 16.38 6.84
CA THR A 165 1.34 17.29 7.62
C THR A 165 1.83 16.62 8.91
N LEU A 166 2.90 17.14 9.51
CA LEU A 166 3.38 16.71 10.83
C LEU A 166 2.29 16.73 11.92
N ALA A 167 1.33 17.65 11.84
CA ALA A 167 0.23 17.73 12.81
C ALA A 167 -0.76 16.57 12.65
N GLU A 168 -1.10 16.20 11.42
CA GLU A 168 -1.94 15.03 11.12
C GLU A 168 -1.22 13.73 11.49
N VAL A 169 0.08 13.60 11.18
CA VAL A 169 0.90 12.44 11.57
C VAL A 169 0.97 12.29 13.09
N LYS A 170 1.09 13.39 13.84
CA LYS A 170 1.01 13.35 15.32
C LYS A 170 -0.35 12.87 15.82
N SER A 171 -1.44 13.40 15.27
CA SER A 171 -2.80 12.98 15.66
C SER A 171 -3.10 11.51 15.32
N ASP A 172 -2.52 10.99 14.22
CA ASP A 172 -2.58 9.56 13.90
C ASP A 172 -1.79 8.73 14.92
N LEU A 173 -0.54 9.11 15.23
CA LEU A 173 0.35 8.34 16.11
C LEU A 173 -0.15 8.27 17.57
N GLU A 174 -0.88 9.29 18.05
CA GLU A 174 -1.59 9.25 19.34
C GLU A 174 -2.52 8.02 19.46
N LYS A 175 -3.13 7.59 18.35
CA LYS A 175 -4.01 6.41 18.28
C LYS A 175 -3.24 5.09 18.16
N LEU A 176 -1.96 5.13 17.82
CA LEU A 176 -1.11 3.95 17.58
C LEU A 176 -0.15 3.65 18.75
N THR A 177 -0.22 4.42 19.84
CA THR A 177 0.67 4.34 21.03
C THR A 177 0.81 2.96 21.67
N SER A 178 -0.14 2.06 21.42
CA SER A 178 -0.18 0.71 21.97
C SER A 178 0.49 -0.36 21.10
N TYR A 179 0.91 -0.01 19.87
CA TYR A 179 1.78 -0.84 19.03
C TYR A 179 3.25 -0.54 19.29
N GLU A 180 4.08 -1.57 19.41
CA GLU A 180 5.54 -1.45 19.61
C GLU A 180 6.26 -1.09 18.30
N ILE A 181 5.74 -1.54 17.15
CA ILE A 181 6.39 -1.41 15.84
C ILE A 181 5.47 -0.65 14.88
N ILE A 182 5.97 0.43 14.29
CA ILE A 182 5.33 1.12 13.16
C ILE A 182 6.08 0.76 11.88
N ARG A 183 5.39 0.21 10.87
CA ARG A 183 5.95 -0.03 9.54
C ARG A 183 5.60 1.09 8.56
N LEU A 184 6.63 1.65 7.91
CA LEU A 184 6.52 2.59 6.80
C LEU A 184 7.03 1.94 5.50
N TYR A 185 6.48 2.37 4.37
CA TYR A 185 6.80 1.79 3.05
C TYR A 185 7.87 2.54 2.28
N GLY A 186 8.05 3.83 2.58
CA GLY A 186 8.95 4.72 1.85
C GLY A 186 9.55 5.79 2.76
N VAL A 187 10.20 6.75 2.12
CA VAL A 187 10.77 7.95 2.77
C VAL A 187 10.14 9.24 2.26
N ASP A 188 9.34 9.17 1.20
CA ASP A 188 8.67 10.32 0.59
C ASP A 188 7.69 11.01 1.57
N CYS A 189 7.28 12.23 1.24
CA CYS A 189 6.42 13.06 2.10
C CYS A 189 6.98 13.35 3.51
N SER A 190 8.31 13.28 3.70
CA SER A 190 8.96 13.40 5.02
C SER A 190 8.42 12.40 6.06
N GLN A 191 7.87 11.25 5.60
CA GLN A 191 7.12 10.34 6.48
C GLN A 191 7.94 9.82 7.66
N VAL A 192 9.21 9.49 7.43
CA VAL A 192 10.11 9.01 8.48
C VAL A 192 10.41 10.11 9.50
N GLU A 193 10.71 11.33 9.03
CA GLU A 193 10.91 12.50 9.91
C GLU A 193 9.69 12.73 10.80
N PHE A 194 8.48 12.77 10.20
CA PHE A 194 7.28 13.10 10.94
C PHE A 194 6.90 12.00 11.95
N VAL A 195 7.13 10.73 11.61
CA VAL A 195 6.92 9.61 12.54
C VAL A 195 7.98 9.58 13.64
N LEU A 196 9.25 9.87 13.37
CA LEU A 196 10.27 10.02 14.42
C LEU A 196 9.92 11.13 15.42
N GLN A 197 9.37 12.25 14.94
CA GLN A 197 8.88 13.36 15.78
C GLN A 197 7.55 13.09 16.51
N ALA A 198 6.85 12.00 16.19
CA ALA A 198 5.50 11.69 16.69
C ALA A 198 5.41 10.40 17.53
N LYS A 199 6.30 9.43 17.28
CA LYS A 199 6.31 8.14 17.97
C LYS A 199 6.64 8.30 19.46
N THR A 200 6.20 7.32 20.25
CA THR A 200 6.63 7.17 21.65
C THR A 200 8.10 6.71 21.75
N SER A 201 8.69 6.82 22.94
CA SER A 201 10.04 6.31 23.21
C SER A 201 10.14 4.78 23.17
N SER A 202 9.05 4.06 23.44
CA SER A 202 8.97 2.59 23.32
C SER A 202 8.81 2.12 21.87
N GLN A 203 8.24 2.96 21.00
CA GLN A 203 8.00 2.59 19.61
C GLN A 203 9.28 2.51 18.78
N LYS A 204 9.33 1.50 17.91
CA LYS A 204 10.39 1.24 16.93
C LYS A 204 9.84 1.17 15.52
N LEU A 205 10.71 1.32 14.54
CA LEU A 205 10.35 1.49 13.14
C LEU A 205 10.85 0.32 12.29
N PHE A 206 9.96 -0.22 11.46
CA PHE A 206 10.31 -1.02 10.29
C PHE A 206 10.20 -0.07 9.09
N LEU A 207 11.29 0.17 8.37
CA LEU A 207 11.35 1.23 7.36
C LEU A 207 11.55 0.66 5.95
N GLY A 208 10.87 1.23 4.96
CA GLY A 208 10.93 0.77 3.57
C GLY A 208 11.65 1.76 2.65
N ILE A 209 12.43 1.23 1.71
CA ILE A 209 12.88 1.94 0.51
C ILE A 209 12.04 1.42 -0.65
N TYR A 210 11.09 2.23 -1.13
CA TYR A 210 10.13 1.83 -2.16
C TYR A 210 10.70 1.92 -3.59
N PHE A 211 11.41 3.02 -3.89
CA PHE A 211 11.84 3.35 -5.25
C PHE A 211 13.22 2.74 -5.57
N MET A 212 13.25 1.67 -6.38
CA MET A 212 14.47 0.92 -6.71
C MET A 212 15.42 1.64 -7.66
N ASP A 213 14.94 2.67 -8.36
CA ASP A 213 15.74 3.61 -9.16
C ASP A 213 16.38 4.73 -8.32
N ALA A 214 16.00 4.86 -7.04
CA ALA A 214 16.43 5.94 -6.15
C ALA A 214 16.95 5.45 -4.78
N ILE A 215 17.47 4.22 -4.69
CA ILE A 215 17.88 3.57 -3.43
C ILE A 215 18.83 4.44 -2.60
N ASP A 216 19.92 4.95 -3.19
CA ASP A 216 20.91 5.78 -2.47
C ASP A 216 20.32 7.11 -1.99
N ALA A 217 19.45 7.73 -2.79
CA ALA A 217 18.77 8.97 -2.42
C ALA A 217 17.78 8.74 -1.27
N GLY A 218 17.01 7.66 -1.33
CA GLY A 218 16.07 7.28 -0.28
C GLY A 218 16.77 6.94 1.04
N ILE A 219 17.92 6.25 0.99
CA ILE A 219 18.73 5.96 2.18
C ILE A 219 19.41 7.23 2.73
N SER A 220 19.77 8.18 1.87
CA SER A 220 20.29 9.48 2.30
C SER A 220 19.22 10.31 3.03
N GLU A 221 17.98 10.32 2.54
CA GLU A 221 16.84 10.95 3.21
C GLU A 221 16.51 10.26 4.54
N LEU A 222 16.50 8.92 4.56
CA LEU A 222 16.36 8.10 5.76
C LEU A 222 17.40 8.45 6.83
N ALA A 223 18.69 8.48 6.46
CA ALA A 223 19.79 8.79 7.36
C ALA A 223 19.72 10.23 7.88
N SER A 224 19.30 11.18 7.03
CA SER A 224 19.07 12.58 7.42
C SER A 224 17.99 12.69 8.49
N ALA A 225 16.82 12.07 8.27
CA ALA A 225 15.71 12.05 9.22
C ALA A 225 16.12 11.39 10.55
N ILE A 226 16.81 10.24 10.48
CA ILE A 226 17.31 9.52 11.66
C ILE A 226 18.30 10.38 12.45
N SER A 227 19.30 10.99 11.80
CA SER A 227 20.30 11.83 12.48
C SER A 227 19.74 13.11 13.09
N SER A 228 18.61 13.61 12.56
CA SER A 228 17.99 14.87 13.00
C SER A 228 16.92 14.68 14.08
N TYR A 229 16.21 13.55 14.09
CA TYR A 229 15.01 13.34 14.91
C TYR A 229 14.98 12.03 15.72
N GLY A 230 16.02 11.21 15.65
CA GLY A 230 16.09 9.95 16.40
C GLY A 230 17.48 9.33 16.41
N SER A 231 17.54 8.01 16.22
CA SER A 231 18.78 7.24 16.18
C SER A 231 18.58 5.94 15.40
N TRP A 232 19.66 5.27 14.98
CA TRP A 232 19.54 3.93 14.40
C TRP A 232 18.99 2.89 15.38
N ASP A 233 19.08 3.12 16.69
CA ASP A 233 18.42 2.28 17.71
C ASP A 233 16.89 2.34 17.62
N ASP A 234 16.31 3.32 16.92
CA ASP A 234 14.87 3.39 16.65
C ASP A 234 14.41 2.49 15.49
N VAL A 235 15.34 1.87 14.74
CA VAL A 235 15.04 1.12 13.51
C VAL A 235 15.36 -0.36 13.66
N ILE A 236 14.32 -1.20 13.70
CA ILE A 236 14.50 -2.66 13.87
C ILE A 236 14.82 -3.39 12.56
N THR A 237 14.44 -2.84 11.40
CA THR A 237 14.70 -3.41 10.07
C THR A 237 14.55 -2.33 9.01
N VAL A 238 15.36 -2.41 7.94
CA VAL A 238 15.09 -1.71 6.68
C VAL A 238 14.78 -2.71 5.56
N ALA A 239 13.63 -2.56 4.91
CA ALA A 239 13.26 -3.30 3.71
C ALA A 239 13.66 -2.55 2.43
N ILE A 240 14.22 -3.26 1.46
CA ILE A 240 14.52 -2.75 0.13
C ILE A 240 13.54 -3.40 -0.86
N GLY A 241 12.60 -2.60 -1.36
CA GLY A 241 11.50 -3.06 -2.20
C GLY A 241 10.38 -3.76 -1.43
N ASN A 242 9.24 -3.92 -2.10
CA ASN A 242 8.05 -4.62 -1.60
C ASN A 242 7.36 -5.32 -2.77
N GLU A 243 7.25 -6.65 -2.71
CA GLU A 243 6.50 -7.48 -3.68
C GLU A 243 6.98 -7.41 -5.14
N LEU A 244 8.26 -7.08 -5.36
CA LEU A 244 8.81 -6.88 -6.70
C LEU A 244 8.80 -8.14 -7.58
N VAL A 245 8.87 -9.34 -7.01
CA VAL A 245 8.74 -10.60 -7.76
C VAL A 245 7.26 -10.96 -7.95
N ASN A 246 6.42 -10.74 -6.94
CA ASN A 246 4.96 -10.94 -7.05
C ASN A 246 4.31 -10.06 -8.13
N SER A 247 4.72 -8.79 -8.24
CA SER A 247 4.22 -7.87 -9.27
C SER A 247 4.85 -8.08 -10.66
N GLY A 248 5.91 -8.88 -10.76
CA GLY A 248 6.67 -9.11 -11.99
C GLY A 248 7.62 -7.96 -12.37
N GLU A 249 7.80 -6.95 -11.51
CA GLU A 249 8.69 -5.81 -11.73
C GLU A 249 10.18 -6.18 -11.69
N ALA A 250 10.56 -7.21 -10.93
CA ALA A 250 11.95 -7.66 -10.80
C ALA A 250 12.10 -9.19 -10.74
N SER A 251 13.18 -9.69 -11.33
CA SER A 251 13.68 -11.04 -11.06
C SER A 251 14.36 -11.13 -9.68
N VAL A 252 14.46 -12.34 -9.13
CA VAL A 252 15.22 -12.63 -7.89
C VAL A 252 16.64 -12.04 -7.91
N SER A 253 17.32 -12.11 -9.06
CA SER A 253 18.66 -11.53 -9.25
C SER A 253 18.70 -10.00 -9.22
N GLN A 254 17.64 -9.33 -9.67
CA GLN A 254 17.51 -7.88 -9.55
C GLN A 254 17.25 -7.50 -8.09
N VAL A 255 16.34 -8.20 -7.39
CA VAL A 255 16.09 -8.02 -5.95
C VAL A 255 17.37 -8.21 -5.14
N ALA A 256 18.17 -9.24 -5.44
CA ALA A 256 19.47 -9.47 -4.79
C ALA A 256 20.44 -8.30 -5.00
N SER A 257 20.44 -7.71 -6.22
CA SER A 257 21.25 -6.54 -6.55
C SER A 257 20.78 -5.29 -5.81
N TYR A 258 19.47 -5.04 -5.73
CA TYR A 258 18.89 -3.92 -5.01
C TYR A 258 19.19 -4.00 -3.50
N VAL A 259 19.00 -5.17 -2.89
CA VAL A 259 19.33 -5.38 -1.47
C VAL A 259 20.84 -5.22 -1.21
N ALA A 260 21.72 -5.67 -2.12
CA ALA A 260 23.16 -5.47 -1.99
C ALA A 260 23.55 -3.98 -2.03
N THR A 261 22.97 -3.19 -2.95
CA THR A 261 23.14 -1.73 -3.00
C THR A 261 22.63 -1.08 -1.72
N GLY A 262 21.37 -1.37 -1.34
CA GLY A 262 20.74 -0.78 -0.15
C GLY A 262 21.49 -1.11 1.14
N ARG A 263 21.91 -2.36 1.33
CA ARG A 263 22.73 -2.78 2.47
C ARG A 263 24.07 -2.04 2.53
N SER A 264 24.71 -1.80 1.38
CA SER A 264 25.98 -1.07 1.30
C SER A 264 25.81 0.40 1.70
N ALA A 265 24.78 1.07 1.16
CA ALA A 265 24.46 2.46 1.49
C ALA A 265 24.02 2.63 2.96
N LEU A 266 23.20 1.71 3.49
CA LEU A 266 22.81 1.69 4.91
C LEU A 266 24.01 1.52 5.83
N THR A 267 24.93 0.61 5.50
CA THR A 267 26.18 0.41 6.27
C THR A 267 27.04 1.69 6.25
N ALA A 268 27.15 2.36 5.10
CA ALA A 268 27.86 3.63 4.98
C ALA A 268 27.20 4.77 5.79
N ALA A 269 25.87 4.74 5.94
CA ALA A 269 25.11 5.65 6.79
C ALA A 269 25.13 5.28 8.29
N GLY A 270 25.83 4.20 8.67
CA GLY A 270 25.99 3.75 10.06
C GLY A 270 24.88 2.82 10.59
N TYR A 271 23.95 2.37 9.73
CA TYR A 271 22.98 1.35 10.11
C TYR A 271 23.64 -0.03 10.14
N THR A 272 23.41 -0.79 11.21
CA THR A 272 23.98 -2.13 11.43
C THR A 272 22.93 -3.21 11.69
N GLY A 273 21.65 -2.84 11.62
CA GLY A 273 20.53 -3.76 11.82
C GLY A 273 20.14 -4.54 10.57
N PRO A 274 19.10 -5.39 10.67
CA PRO A 274 18.60 -6.23 9.59
C PRO A 274 18.20 -5.47 8.32
N VAL A 275 18.62 -5.99 7.17
CA VAL A 275 18.18 -5.58 5.84
C VAL A 275 17.50 -6.76 5.14
N VAL A 276 16.33 -6.52 4.57
CA VAL A 276 15.49 -7.55 3.93
C VAL A 276 14.92 -7.06 2.60
N SER A 277 14.57 -7.98 1.69
CA SER A 277 13.50 -7.76 0.71
C SER A 277 12.20 -8.35 1.23
N VAL A 278 11.08 -7.66 1.02
CA VAL A 278 9.73 -8.16 1.32
C VAL A 278 9.06 -8.62 0.03
N ASP A 279 8.44 -9.80 0.04
CA ASP A 279 7.63 -10.31 -1.07
C ASP A 279 6.45 -11.17 -0.56
N THR A 280 5.54 -11.62 -1.43
CA THR A 280 4.43 -12.46 -0.95
C THR A 280 4.91 -13.84 -0.54
N HIS A 281 4.18 -14.50 0.37
CA HIS A 281 4.46 -15.90 0.73
C HIS A 281 4.45 -16.83 -0.50
N VAL A 282 3.56 -16.59 -1.49
CA VAL A 282 3.50 -17.35 -2.74
C VAL A 282 4.74 -17.11 -3.60
N ALA A 283 5.10 -15.85 -3.83
CA ALA A 283 6.29 -15.50 -4.61
C ALA A 283 7.57 -16.07 -3.96
N THR A 284 7.67 -16.01 -2.63
CA THR A 284 8.79 -16.56 -1.86
C THR A 284 8.89 -18.08 -1.97
N ILE A 285 7.77 -18.81 -1.83
CA ILE A 285 7.75 -20.29 -1.99
C ILE A 285 8.14 -20.69 -3.42
N ASN A 286 7.65 -19.96 -4.43
CA ASN A 286 7.94 -20.26 -5.83
C ASN A 286 9.35 -19.83 -6.27
N ASN A 287 9.98 -18.92 -5.53
CA ASN A 287 11.29 -18.35 -5.83
C ASN A 287 12.21 -18.38 -4.58
N PRO A 288 12.60 -19.57 -4.08
CA PRO A 288 13.31 -19.71 -2.81
C PRO A 288 14.70 -19.04 -2.77
N GLY A 289 15.25 -18.60 -3.91
CA GLY A 289 16.42 -17.71 -3.93
C GLY A 289 16.19 -16.37 -3.22
N LEU A 290 14.94 -15.93 -3.04
CA LEU A 290 14.59 -14.77 -2.21
C LEU A 290 14.96 -14.97 -0.73
N CYS A 291 14.91 -16.21 -0.24
CA CYS A 291 15.19 -16.54 1.15
C CYS A 291 16.64 -16.23 1.56
N ASP A 292 17.59 -16.28 0.62
CA ASP A 292 19.02 -16.09 0.88
C ASP A 292 19.44 -14.61 0.93
N ILE A 293 18.70 -13.73 0.26
CA ILE A 293 18.99 -12.29 0.10
C ILE A 293 18.89 -11.51 1.42
N SER A 294 17.86 -11.84 2.21
CA SER A 294 17.47 -11.12 3.42
C SER A 294 18.14 -11.68 4.69
N ASP A 295 18.35 -10.87 5.72
CA ASP A 295 18.89 -11.36 7.00
C ASP A 295 17.94 -12.32 7.73
N TYR A 296 16.64 -12.10 7.56
CA TYR A 296 15.56 -13.04 7.88
C TYR A 296 14.51 -12.99 6.77
N ILE A 297 13.66 -14.01 6.67
CA ILE A 297 12.65 -14.09 5.61
C ILE A 297 11.47 -13.17 5.99
N ALA A 298 11.23 -12.13 5.20
CA ALA A 298 10.17 -11.16 5.41
C ALA A 298 9.07 -11.34 4.34
N ILE A 299 7.82 -11.57 4.75
CA ILE A 299 6.73 -11.90 3.82
C ILE A 299 5.44 -11.13 4.08
N ASN A 300 4.71 -10.88 2.99
CA ASN A 300 3.31 -10.44 3.03
C ASN A 300 2.37 -11.65 2.81
N ALA A 301 1.32 -11.75 3.63
CA ALA A 301 0.38 -12.87 3.56
C ALA A 301 -0.99 -12.53 4.17
N HIS A 302 -2.04 -12.46 3.34
CA HIS A 302 -3.39 -12.11 3.76
C HIS A 302 -4.34 -13.26 3.48
N ALA A 303 -4.96 -13.81 4.54
CA ALA A 303 -5.90 -14.92 4.44
C ALA A 303 -7.16 -14.58 3.61
N TYR A 304 -7.49 -13.29 3.47
CA TYR A 304 -8.61 -12.83 2.63
C TYR A 304 -8.48 -13.22 1.15
N PHE A 305 -7.25 -13.34 0.63
CA PHE A 305 -7.00 -13.78 -0.75
C PHE A 305 -6.92 -15.32 -0.88
N ASP A 306 -7.21 -16.08 0.18
CA ASP A 306 -7.38 -17.53 0.12
C ASP A 306 -8.87 -17.88 0.00
N TYR A 307 -9.25 -18.44 -1.15
CA TYR A 307 -10.64 -18.73 -1.50
C TYR A 307 -11.38 -19.64 -0.50
N ASN A 308 -10.65 -20.41 0.31
CA ASN A 308 -11.19 -21.42 1.22
C ASN A 308 -11.06 -21.05 2.70
N THR A 309 -10.54 -19.87 3.02
CA THR A 309 -10.27 -19.46 4.41
C THR A 309 -11.30 -18.45 4.89
N VAL A 310 -12.02 -18.79 5.98
CA VAL A 310 -12.91 -17.85 6.66
C VAL A 310 -12.11 -16.97 7.63
N ALA A 311 -12.61 -15.77 7.91
CA ALA A 311 -11.93 -14.78 8.74
C ALA A 311 -11.48 -15.33 10.12
N ALA A 312 -12.29 -16.15 10.78
CA ALA A 312 -11.96 -16.74 12.08
C ALA A 312 -10.70 -17.65 12.05
N ASP A 313 -10.36 -18.20 10.89
CA ASP A 313 -9.22 -19.10 10.70
C ASP A 313 -7.95 -18.39 10.19
N ALA A 314 -8.00 -17.05 10.00
CA ALA A 314 -6.91 -16.28 9.42
C ALA A 314 -5.56 -16.45 10.14
N GLY A 315 -5.54 -16.56 11.48
CA GLY A 315 -4.32 -16.81 12.25
C GLY A 315 -3.76 -18.22 12.04
N SER A 316 -4.61 -19.24 12.04
CA SER A 316 -4.23 -20.63 11.76
C SER A 316 -3.69 -20.79 10.32
N TRP A 317 -4.34 -20.15 9.35
CA TRP A 317 -3.87 -20.07 7.97
C TRP A 317 -2.51 -19.38 7.87
N LEU A 318 -2.32 -18.26 8.59
CA LEU A 318 -1.09 -17.49 8.54
C LEU A 318 0.09 -18.26 9.15
N LEU A 319 -0.13 -18.96 10.28
CA LEU A 319 0.84 -19.88 10.86
C LEU A 319 1.24 -21.00 9.88
N LEU A 320 0.29 -21.54 9.12
CA LEU A 320 0.57 -22.51 8.07
C LEU A 320 1.43 -21.90 6.95
N GLN A 321 1.15 -20.67 6.50
CA GLN A 321 1.98 -20.02 5.47
C GLN A 321 3.41 -19.75 5.96
N ILE A 322 3.57 -19.33 7.21
CA ILE A 322 4.88 -19.18 7.88
C ILE A 322 5.67 -20.50 7.82
N GLN A 323 5.04 -21.63 8.17
CA GLN A 323 5.67 -22.96 8.13
C GLN A 323 6.01 -23.42 6.69
N ARG A 324 5.15 -23.12 5.72
CA ARG A 324 5.38 -23.44 4.30
C ARG A 324 6.55 -22.65 3.72
N VAL A 325 6.62 -21.34 3.99
CA VAL A 325 7.74 -20.48 3.61
C VAL A 325 9.03 -20.94 4.27
N TRP A 326 9.01 -21.19 5.59
CA TRP A 326 10.18 -21.69 6.33
C TRP A 326 10.72 -22.99 5.71
N SER A 327 9.83 -23.92 5.35
CA SER A 327 10.19 -25.19 4.71
C SER A 327 10.76 -25.00 3.30
N ALA A 328 10.14 -24.15 2.47
CA ALA A 328 10.63 -23.81 1.12
C ALA A 328 12.01 -23.12 1.16
N CYS A 329 12.26 -22.32 2.20
CA CYS A 329 13.53 -21.65 2.47
C CYS A 329 14.58 -22.55 3.17
N GLY A 330 14.39 -23.87 3.24
CA GLY A 330 15.37 -24.80 3.82
C GLY A 330 15.49 -24.77 5.36
N GLY A 331 14.58 -24.09 6.05
CA GLY A 331 14.40 -24.19 7.50
C GLY A 331 15.48 -23.55 8.39
N ASN A 332 16.30 -22.63 7.85
CA ASN A 332 17.46 -22.06 8.55
C ASN A 332 17.26 -20.63 9.10
N LYS A 333 16.34 -19.84 8.52
CA LYS A 333 16.08 -18.45 8.90
C LYS A 333 14.69 -18.30 9.54
N LYS A 334 14.54 -17.30 10.43
CA LYS A 334 13.22 -16.88 10.91
C LYS A 334 12.38 -16.37 9.73
N VAL A 335 11.10 -16.70 9.73
CA VAL A 335 10.07 -16.05 8.91
C VAL A 335 9.33 -15.04 9.77
N TYR A 336 9.10 -13.84 9.24
CA TYR A 336 8.37 -12.77 9.91
C TYR A 336 7.39 -12.14 8.92
N VAL A 337 6.14 -11.98 9.34
CA VAL A 337 5.08 -11.47 8.48
C VAL A 337 5.03 -9.96 8.58
N THR A 338 5.32 -9.28 7.48
CA THR A 338 5.44 -7.82 7.43
C THR A 338 4.13 -7.12 7.06
N GLU A 339 3.17 -7.85 6.48
CA GLU A 339 1.76 -7.46 6.33
C GLU A 339 0.85 -8.69 6.49
N SER A 340 -0.15 -8.57 7.37
CA SER A 340 -1.36 -9.41 7.33
C SER A 340 -2.55 -8.67 7.92
N GLY A 341 -3.74 -8.94 7.40
CA GLY A 341 -4.96 -8.27 7.84
C GLY A 341 -6.19 -8.81 7.12
N TRP A 342 -7.27 -8.04 7.15
CA TRP A 342 -8.53 -8.36 6.50
C TRP A 342 -9.32 -7.08 6.18
N PRO A 343 -9.97 -6.95 5.02
CA PRO A 343 -10.72 -5.74 4.68
C PRO A 343 -12.10 -5.72 5.34
N HIS A 344 -12.52 -4.55 5.83
CA HIS A 344 -13.87 -4.35 6.38
C HIS A 344 -14.94 -4.12 5.30
N GLN A 345 -14.54 -3.83 4.06
CA GLN A 345 -15.42 -3.64 2.91
C GLN A 345 -14.71 -4.09 1.61
N GLY A 346 -15.49 -4.61 0.67
CA GLY A 346 -15.02 -5.16 -0.61
C GLY A 346 -15.92 -6.32 -1.06
N ASP A 347 -15.48 -7.04 -2.09
CA ASP A 347 -16.15 -8.24 -2.56
C ASP A 347 -15.93 -9.43 -1.61
N THR A 348 -16.72 -10.49 -1.80
CA THR A 348 -16.47 -11.79 -1.18
C THR A 348 -15.63 -12.65 -2.11
N TYR A 349 -14.50 -13.18 -1.62
CA TYR A 349 -13.61 -14.06 -2.38
C TYR A 349 -13.74 -15.50 -1.90
N GLY A 350 -14.57 -16.29 -2.58
CA GLY A 350 -14.89 -17.65 -2.13
C GLY A 350 -15.66 -17.63 -0.81
N VAL A 351 -15.05 -18.11 0.28
CA VAL A 351 -15.60 -18.00 1.64
C VAL A 351 -15.08 -16.79 2.42
N ALA A 352 -14.12 -16.03 1.87
CA ALA A 352 -13.56 -14.83 2.51
C ALA A 352 -14.48 -13.62 2.31
N ILE A 353 -15.30 -13.31 3.32
CA ILE A 353 -16.24 -12.18 3.31
C ILE A 353 -15.56 -10.92 3.87
N ALA A 354 -15.54 -9.83 3.10
CA ALA A 354 -15.18 -8.50 3.61
C ALA A 354 -16.34 -7.91 4.42
N SER A 355 -16.13 -7.65 5.71
CA SER A 355 -17.09 -6.97 6.61
C SER A 355 -16.39 -6.53 7.90
N PRO A 356 -16.91 -5.54 8.66
CA PRO A 356 -16.31 -5.14 9.94
C PRO A 356 -16.28 -6.29 10.97
N ALA A 357 -17.28 -7.16 10.96
CA ALA A 357 -17.33 -8.35 11.82
C ALA A 357 -16.27 -9.39 11.43
N ALA A 358 -16.08 -9.62 10.12
CA ALA A 358 -15.03 -10.50 9.61
C ALA A 358 -13.64 -9.94 9.90
N GLN A 359 -13.41 -8.64 9.68
CA GLN A 359 -12.14 -7.99 10.01
C GLN A 359 -11.79 -8.17 11.50
N SER A 360 -12.73 -7.89 12.40
CA SER A 360 -12.53 -8.08 13.85
C SER A 360 -12.19 -9.52 14.21
N ALA A 361 -12.86 -10.51 13.60
CA ALA A 361 -12.55 -11.93 13.79
C ALA A 361 -11.16 -12.31 13.26
N ALA A 362 -10.78 -11.82 12.08
CA ALA A 362 -9.48 -12.09 11.47
C ALA A 362 -8.31 -11.48 12.26
N ILE A 363 -8.41 -10.21 12.66
CA ILE A 363 -7.38 -9.56 13.49
C ILE A 363 -7.25 -10.29 14.83
N SER A 364 -8.36 -10.66 15.47
CA SER A 364 -8.34 -11.45 16.72
C SER A 364 -7.67 -12.82 16.54
N SER A 365 -7.95 -13.52 15.43
CA SER A 365 -7.35 -14.81 15.07
C SER A 365 -5.84 -14.69 14.81
N ILE A 366 -5.44 -13.69 14.01
CA ILE A 366 -4.03 -13.40 13.70
C ILE A 366 -3.24 -13.10 14.97
N VAL A 367 -3.71 -12.18 15.82
CA VAL A 367 -2.96 -11.79 17.02
C VAL A 367 -2.87 -12.93 18.03
N SER A 368 -3.96 -13.68 18.27
CA SER A 368 -3.96 -14.80 19.21
C SER A 368 -3.10 -16.00 18.76
N THR A 369 -2.81 -16.11 17.46
CA THR A 369 -2.01 -17.22 16.90
C THR A 369 -0.54 -16.84 16.68
N VAL A 370 -0.27 -15.65 16.12
CA VAL A 370 1.07 -15.22 15.66
C VAL A 370 1.36 -13.73 15.91
N GLY A 371 0.69 -13.09 16.87
CA GLY A 371 0.80 -11.63 17.16
C GLY A 371 2.21 -11.10 17.42
N ASP A 372 3.14 -11.97 17.81
CA ASP A 372 4.57 -11.68 18.03
C ASP A 372 5.41 -11.67 16.74
N ASP A 373 4.91 -12.30 15.68
CA ASP A 373 5.61 -12.56 14.42
C ASP A 373 4.93 -11.89 13.19
N VAL A 374 4.02 -10.95 13.45
CA VAL A 374 3.23 -10.23 12.45
C VAL A 374 3.19 -8.72 12.68
N ILE A 375 3.27 -7.95 11.60
CA ILE A 375 2.85 -6.56 11.53
C ILE A 375 1.47 -6.51 10.86
N LEU A 376 0.48 -5.97 11.56
CA LEU A 376 -0.89 -5.90 11.09
C LEU A 376 -1.04 -4.84 9.99
N PHE A 377 -1.86 -5.15 8.99
CA PHE A 377 -2.19 -4.29 7.85
C PHE A 377 -3.69 -3.92 7.89
N THR A 378 -4.08 -2.66 8.04
CA THR A 378 -3.26 -1.44 8.25
C THR A 378 -3.91 -0.53 9.29
N ALA A 379 -3.22 0.51 9.76
CA ALA A 379 -3.78 1.43 10.75
C ALA A 379 -5.09 2.08 10.25
N PHE A 380 -5.04 2.76 9.11
CA PHE A 380 -6.14 3.58 8.58
C PHE A 380 -6.42 3.23 7.12
N ASP A 381 -7.65 3.49 6.68
CA ASP A 381 -8.10 3.25 5.31
C ASP A 381 -7.31 4.09 4.28
N ASP A 382 -6.62 3.39 3.36
CA ASP A 382 -5.87 3.97 2.25
C ASP A 382 -6.82 4.34 1.08
N LEU A 383 -7.78 5.23 1.32
CA LEU A 383 -8.83 5.61 0.35
C LEU A 383 -8.31 6.17 -0.99
N TRP A 384 -7.01 6.51 -1.06
CA TRP A 384 -6.30 6.97 -2.24
C TRP A 384 -5.88 5.85 -3.21
N LYS A 385 -5.92 4.58 -2.79
CA LYS A 385 -5.61 3.42 -3.64
C LYS A 385 -6.67 3.23 -4.72
N ALA A 386 -6.29 2.58 -5.83
CA ALA A 386 -7.26 1.99 -6.75
C ALA A 386 -7.98 0.82 -6.06
N ASP A 387 -9.22 0.51 -6.45
CA ASP A 387 -10.06 -0.48 -5.75
C ASP A 387 -9.51 -1.93 -5.79
N GLY A 388 -8.67 -2.26 -6.77
CA GLY A 388 -8.14 -3.61 -6.97
C GLY A 388 -9.18 -4.59 -7.54
N ALA A 389 -8.82 -5.88 -7.65
CA ALA A 389 -9.66 -6.89 -8.29
C ALA A 389 -10.85 -7.36 -7.44
N GLN A 390 -10.81 -7.14 -6.11
CA GLN A 390 -11.87 -7.48 -5.15
C GLN A 390 -12.48 -6.23 -4.48
N HIS A 391 -12.24 -5.03 -5.03
CA HIS A 391 -12.76 -3.76 -4.51
C HIS A 391 -12.46 -3.49 -3.00
N CYS A 392 -11.38 -4.08 -2.48
CA CYS A 392 -11.03 -4.11 -1.06
C CYS A 392 -9.90 -3.16 -0.65
N GLU A 393 -9.04 -2.73 -1.58
CA GLU A 393 -7.75 -2.10 -1.31
C GLU A 393 -7.79 -0.82 -0.45
N LYS A 394 -8.93 -0.13 -0.47
CA LYS A 394 -9.16 1.09 0.30
C LYS A 394 -9.54 0.83 1.77
N TYR A 395 -9.96 -0.38 2.12
CA TYR A 395 -10.78 -0.69 3.30
C TYR A 395 -10.13 -1.67 4.29
N TRP A 396 -8.80 -1.60 4.44
CA TRP A 396 -8.02 -2.45 5.35
C TRP A 396 -7.70 -1.80 6.70
N GLY A 397 -8.10 -0.54 6.90
CA GLY A 397 -7.95 0.17 8.17
C GLY A 397 -8.84 -0.43 9.26
N PHE A 398 -8.39 -0.34 10.51
CA PHE A 398 -9.20 -0.74 11.67
C PHE A 398 -9.00 0.13 12.93
N ILE A 399 -8.25 1.24 12.79
CA ILE A 399 -8.14 2.30 13.81
C ILE A 399 -9.08 3.44 13.43
N ASN A 400 -9.92 3.85 14.38
CA ASN A 400 -10.93 4.93 14.23
C ASN A 400 -10.36 6.29 14.60
#